data_AF-A0A965PDW9-F1
#
_entry.id   AF-A0A965PDW9-F1
#
_cell.length_a   1.000
_cell.length_b   1.000
_cell.length_c   1.000
_cell.angle_alpha   90.00
_cell.angle_beta   90.00
_cell.angle_gamma   90.00
#
_symmetry.space_group_name_H-M   'P 1'
#
loop_
_entity.id
_entity.type
_entity.pdbx_description
1 polymer ?
#
loop_
_entity_poly.entity_id
_entity_poly.type
_entity_poly.pdbx_seq_one_letter_code
_entity_poly.pdbx_strand_id
1 'polypeptide(L)'
;MDDIFKLVLNQAAVEEVKTTVGLQDLVKELHVVYGVYPYKVMEKGKVSLIYPNGLYFGIAEATINSKSCTVYGLKHDKIKKERACRNLRLSTSLKVMVKILRKEIPTTRPSIYELKGNLNKIYARIMSAAHSAMKVDHRPSLYLRDHELTNLALHHIDGNILSQEVYDKMAEYRQELYKVDRNIAAYRERLTCFENIYLLYTSSSSPTIFAEMKKVKHNINGKIEDFHVPVDDWRIVKDVDDLPDEALSMFKMWELANEKRITNNRPWGIENGPLNRFLVNSDDFYQESDVVTRYDSSDGYRDYFTAIAKGPSDERSN
;
A
#
# COMPACT_ATOMS: atom_id res chain seq x y z
N MET A 1 18.96 -23.72 15.35
CA MET A 1 19.22 -22.31 14.96
C MET A 1 18.43 -21.46 15.95
N ASP A 2 19.00 -20.42 16.58
CA ASP A 2 18.25 -19.63 17.59
C ASP A 2 16.95 -19.10 16.98
N ASP A 3 15.83 -19.23 17.71
CA ASP A 3 14.48 -18.85 17.25
C ASP A 3 14.38 -17.40 16.78
N ILE A 4 15.25 -16.53 17.30
CA ILE A 4 15.33 -15.12 16.90
C ILE A 4 15.70 -14.94 15.42
N PHE A 5 16.34 -15.91 14.76
CA PHE A 5 16.77 -15.78 13.36
C PHE A 5 15.82 -16.42 12.36
N LYS A 6 14.65 -16.91 12.81
CA LYS A 6 13.70 -17.67 11.98
C LYS A 6 13.21 -16.93 10.71
N LEU A 7 13.11 -15.60 10.78
CA LEU A 7 12.55 -14.77 9.71
C LEU A 7 13.60 -13.93 8.97
N VAL A 8 14.89 -14.19 9.17
CA VAL A 8 15.96 -13.40 8.57
C VAL A 8 16.01 -13.63 7.06
N LEU A 9 16.16 -12.56 6.29
CA LEU A 9 16.22 -12.61 4.82
C LEU A 9 17.47 -13.33 4.31
N ASN A 10 18.64 -13.06 4.91
CA ASN A 10 19.90 -13.59 4.44
C ASN A 10 20.91 -13.87 5.57
N GLN A 11 21.89 -14.72 5.28
CA GLN A 11 22.94 -15.08 6.23
C GLN A 11 23.77 -13.87 6.69
N ALA A 12 23.92 -12.85 5.84
CA ALA A 12 24.61 -11.61 6.17
C ALA A 12 23.97 -10.86 7.34
N ALA A 13 22.63 -10.85 7.45
CA ALA A 13 21.95 -10.27 8.61
C ALA A 13 22.14 -11.08 9.88
N VAL A 14 22.22 -12.40 9.79
CA VAL A 14 22.58 -13.25 10.94
C VAL A 14 24.00 -12.94 11.41
N GLU A 15 24.94 -12.82 10.48
CA GLU A 15 26.34 -12.49 10.77
C GLU A 15 26.48 -11.11 11.38
N GLU A 16 25.81 -10.09 10.83
CA GLU A 16 25.86 -8.71 11.35
C GLU A 16 25.36 -8.66 12.81
N VAL A 17 24.26 -9.35 13.13
CA VAL A 17 23.72 -9.40 14.50
C VAL A 17 24.69 -10.11 15.44
N LYS A 18 25.34 -11.20 15.00
CA LYS A 18 26.27 -11.98 15.83
C LYS A 18 27.64 -11.31 16.02
N THR A 19 28.12 -10.60 15.01
CA THR A 19 29.46 -10.00 15.00
C THR A 19 29.48 -8.60 15.61
N THR A 20 28.37 -7.86 15.55
CA THR A 20 28.26 -6.53 16.15
C THR A 20 28.10 -6.62 17.66
N VAL A 21 29.07 -6.08 18.39
CA VAL A 21 29.09 -6.08 19.87
C VAL A 21 27.81 -5.45 20.44
N GLY A 22 27.07 -6.24 21.23
CA GLY A 22 25.84 -5.84 21.90
C GLY A 22 24.57 -5.83 21.03
N LEU A 23 24.67 -5.95 19.70
CA LEU A 23 23.49 -5.98 18.84
C LEU A 23 22.64 -7.24 19.09
N GLN A 24 23.29 -8.39 19.28
CA GLN A 24 22.59 -9.64 19.59
C GLN A 24 21.79 -9.56 20.90
N ASP A 25 22.37 -8.97 21.95
CA ASP A 25 21.72 -8.85 23.25
C ASP A 25 20.50 -7.92 23.16
N LEU A 26 20.62 -6.84 22.41
CA LEU A 26 19.51 -5.95 22.13
C LEU A 26 18.37 -6.67 21.39
N VAL A 27 18.69 -7.38 20.30
CA VAL A 27 17.70 -8.08 19.49
C VAL A 27 17.00 -9.17 20.32
N LYS A 28 17.73 -9.89 21.17
CA LYS A 28 17.14 -10.90 22.08
C LYS A 28 16.13 -10.28 23.04
N GLU A 29 16.48 -9.18 23.69
CA GLU A 29 15.55 -8.48 24.59
C GLU A 29 14.32 -7.94 23.85
N LEU A 30 14.50 -7.35 22.67
CA LEU A 30 13.37 -6.87 21.87
C LEU A 30 12.47 -8.02 21.40
N HIS A 31 13.05 -9.16 21.04
CA HIS A 31 12.29 -10.36 20.71
C HIS A 31 11.45 -10.84 21.90
N VAL A 32 12.01 -10.90 23.11
CA VAL A 32 11.28 -11.32 24.32
C VAL A 32 10.15 -10.36 24.66
N VAL A 33 10.34 -9.05 24.48
CA VAL A 33 9.36 -8.03 24.89
C VAL A 33 8.26 -7.82 23.84
N TYR A 34 8.62 -7.82 22.56
CA TYR A 34 7.73 -7.42 21.47
C TYR A 34 7.45 -8.54 20.45
N GLY A 35 8.10 -9.70 20.56
CA GLY A 35 7.94 -10.80 19.61
C GLY A 35 8.47 -10.47 18.21
N VAL A 36 9.47 -9.61 18.10
CA VAL A 36 10.02 -9.13 16.82
C VAL A 36 11.25 -9.94 16.39
N TYR A 37 11.53 -9.92 15.09
CA TYR A 37 12.60 -10.67 14.46
C TYR A 37 13.48 -9.75 13.59
N PRO A 38 14.82 -9.92 13.61
CA PRO A 38 15.70 -9.34 12.60
C PRO A 38 15.34 -9.85 11.21
N TYR A 39 15.30 -8.94 10.24
CA TYR A 39 14.95 -9.25 8.86
C TYR A 39 16.12 -8.98 7.91
N LYS A 40 16.61 -7.74 7.84
CA LYS A 40 17.63 -7.33 6.86
C LYS A 40 18.63 -6.32 7.44
N VAL A 41 19.87 -6.38 6.98
CA VAL A 41 20.88 -5.33 7.26
C VAL A 41 20.53 -4.07 6.49
N MET A 42 20.42 -2.94 7.20
CA MET A 42 20.21 -1.63 6.58
C MET A 42 21.55 -0.95 6.31
N GLU A 43 22.39 -0.90 7.33
CA GLU A 43 23.74 -0.34 7.33
C GLU A 43 24.59 -1.15 8.32
N LYS A 44 25.92 -0.98 8.29
CA LYS A 44 26.80 -1.64 9.27
C LYS A 44 26.38 -1.27 10.70
N GLY A 45 26.16 -2.26 11.54
CA GLY A 45 25.67 -2.16 12.91
C GLY A 45 24.17 -1.87 13.05
N LYS A 46 23.39 -1.91 11.95
CA LYS A 46 21.96 -1.58 11.94
C LYS A 46 21.12 -2.63 11.20
N VAL A 47 20.10 -3.14 11.88
CA VAL A 47 19.23 -4.21 11.35
C VAL A 47 17.76 -3.81 11.47
N SER A 48 16.98 -4.07 10.42
CA SER A 48 15.53 -3.90 10.44
C SER A 48 14.87 -5.03 11.22
N LEU A 49 13.84 -4.68 11.99
CA LEU A 49 13.05 -5.59 12.78
C LEU A 49 11.63 -5.67 12.22
N ILE A 50 11.07 -6.88 12.18
CA ILE A 50 9.71 -7.16 11.73
C ILE A 50 8.93 -7.94 12.79
N TYR A 51 7.61 -7.83 12.75
CA TYR A 51 6.68 -8.68 13.48
C TYR A 51 6.58 -10.08 12.85
N PRO A 52 5.98 -11.08 13.54
CA PRO A 52 5.80 -12.42 12.99
C PRO A 52 4.98 -12.46 11.70
N ASN A 53 4.11 -11.47 11.51
CA ASN A 53 3.27 -11.30 10.32
C ASN A 53 3.96 -10.52 9.18
N GLY A 54 5.26 -10.21 9.32
CA GLY A 54 6.07 -9.54 8.30
C GLY A 54 6.02 -8.01 8.34
N LEU A 55 5.15 -7.42 9.15
CA LEU A 55 5.05 -5.97 9.24
C LEU A 55 6.28 -5.36 9.90
N TYR A 56 6.70 -4.20 9.41
CA TYR A 56 7.89 -3.51 9.91
C TYR A 56 7.69 -2.91 11.30
N PHE A 57 8.62 -3.19 12.22
CA PHE A 57 8.65 -2.64 13.58
C PHE A 57 9.52 -1.39 13.65
N GLY A 58 10.81 -1.52 13.32
CA GLY A 58 11.80 -0.47 13.52
C GLY A 58 13.21 -0.90 13.16
N ILE A 59 14.20 -0.05 13.44
CA ILE A 59 15.62 -0.37 13.23
C ILE A 59 16.31 -0.46 14.59
N ALA A 60 16.92 -1.60 14.87
CA ALA A 60 17.84 -1.76 15.98
C ALA A 60 19.27 -1.43 15.53
N GLU A 61 20.01 -0.72 16.37
CA GLU A 61 21.40 -0.40 16.14
C GLU A 61 22.24 -0.59 17.41
N ALA A 62 23.50 -0.94 17.24
CA ALA A 62 24.47 -0.97 18.32
C ALA A 62 25.80 -0.42 17.82
N THR A 63 26.37 0.55 18.56
CA THR A 63 27.64 1.19 18.21
C THR A 63 28.53 1.32 19.44
N ILE A 64 29.85 1.40 19.24
CA ILE A 64 30.80 1.68 20.31
C ILE A 64 31.07 3.19 20.32
N ASN A 65 30.87 3.84 21.46
CA ASN A 65 31.14 5.28 21.58
C ASN A 65 32.63 5.58 21.83
N SER A 66 32.98 6.86 21.87
CA SER A 66 34.35 7.34 22.13
C SER A 66 34.93 6.93 23.48
N LYS A 67 34.11 6.41 24.40
CA LYS A 67 34.51 5.90 25.73
C LYS A 67 34.59 4.37 25.76
N SER A 68 34.61 3.72 24.59
CA SER A 68 34.60 2.26 24.44
C SER A 68 33.40 1.55 25.09
N CYS A 69 32.29 2.27 25.31
CA CYS A 69 31.05 1.68 25.79
C CYS A 69 30.10 1.39 24.63
N THR A 70 29.41 0.26 24.70
CA THR A 70 28.31 -0.06 23.79
C THR A 70 27.14 0.89 24.02
N VAL A 71 26.66 1.50 22.94
CA VAL A 71 25.46 2.32 22.87
C VAL A 71 24.44 1.54 22.05
N TYR A 72 23.35 1.16 22.70
CA TYR A 72 22.19 0.55 22.10
C TYR A 72 21.27 1.63 21.54
N GLY A 73 20.68 1.36 20.38
CA GLY A 73 19.73 2.25 19.74
C GLY A 73 18.52 1.51 19.18
N LEU A 74 17.34 2.12 19.32
CA LEU A 74 16.13 1.70 18.62
C LEU A 74 15.45 2.90 17.97
N LYS A 75 15.27 2.81 16.64
CA LYS A 75 14.46 3.75 15.88
C LYS A 75 13.05 3.19 15.70
N HIS A 76 12.05 3.87 16.27
CA HIS A 76 10.65 3.46 16.22
C HIS A 76 9.72 4.68 16.29
N ASP A 77 8.64 4.69 15.52
CA ASP A 77 7.83 5.89 15.26
C ASP A 77 7.07 6.41 16.48
N LYS A 78 6.81 5.52 17.45
CA LYS A 78 6.17 5.86 18.73
C LYS A 78 7.12 6.50 19.74
N ILE A 79 8.43 6.48 19.51
CA ILE A 79 9.41 7.11 20.39
C ILE A 79 9.26 8.62 20.25
N LYS A 80 8.76 9.27 21.32
CA LYS A 80 8.56 10.72 21.36
C LYS A 80 9.89 11.44 21.58
N LYS A 81 10.04 12.59 20.89
CA LYS A 81 11.28 13.40 20.85
C LYS A 81 11.78 13.79 22.25
N GLU A 82 13.09 13.70 22.47
CA GLU A 82 13.76 14.47 23.55
C GLU A 82 14.74 15.54 23.05
N ARG A 83 15.27 15.47 21.81
CA ARG A 83 15.96 16.58 21.08
C ARG A 83 16.46 16.09 19.71
N ALA A 84 16.45 16.98 18.70
CA ALA A 84 17.07 16.95 17.35
C ALA A 84 17.01 15.69 16.45
N CYS A 85 17.14 14.46 16.97
CA CYS A 85 16.99 13.22 16.19
C CYS A 85 15.56 12.68 16.30
N ARG A 86 14.89 12.52 15.15
CA ARG A 86 13.49 12.05 15.09
C ARG A 86 13.44 10.55 15.41
N ASN A 87 12.61 10.16 16.38
CA ASN A 87 12.14 8.78 16.62
C ASN A 87 13.22 7.75 16.99
N LEU A 88 14.36 8.19 17.54
CA LEU A 88 15.49 7.33 17.94
C LEU A 88 15.71 7.41 19.45
N ARG A 89 15.79 6.27 20.12
CA ARG A 89 16.18 6.16 21.53
C ARG A 89 17.56 5.53 21.61
N LEU A 90 18.49 6.19 22.29
CA LEU A 90 19.84 5.70 22.54
C LEU A 90 20.06 5.48 24.05
N SER A 91 20.80 4.44 24.41
CA SER A 91 21.22 4.20 25.79
C SER A 91 22.51 3.39 25.88
N THR A 92 23.34 3.67 26.88
CA THR A 92 24.49 2.82 27.23
C THR A 92 24.11 1.63 28.12
N SER A 93 22.86 1.57 28.59
CA SER A 93 22.35 0.48 29.43
C SER A 93 21.14 -0.17 28.79
N LEU A 94 21.28 -1.45 28.42
CA LEU A 94 20.20 -2.23 27.81
C LEU A 94 18.96 -2.28 28.71
N LYS A 95 19.15 -2.53 30.00
CA LYS A 95 18.06 -2.61 30.98
C LYS A 95 17.27 -1.30 31.09
N VAL A 96 17.98 -0.16 31.09
CA VAL A 96 17.33 1.16 31.12
C VAL A 96 16.58 1.41 29.81
N MET A 97 17.19 1.06 28.67
CA MET A 97 16.55 1.20 27.37
C MET A 97 15.24 0.43 27.28
N VAL A 98 15.25 -0.87 27.60
CA VAL A 98 14.06 -1.72 27.55
C VAL A 98 12.97 -1.19 28.49
N LYS A 99 13.34 -0.71 29.69
CA LYS A 99 12.39 -0.12 30.64
C LYS A 99 11.70 1.14 30.08
N ILE A 100 12.45 1.98 29.34
CA ILE A 100 11.88 3.17 28.69
C ILE A 100 11.00 2.76 27.51
N LEU A 101 11.48 1.85 26.66
CA LEU A 101 10.73 1.39 25.48
C LEU A 101 9.39 0.79 25.85
N ARG A 102 9.29 -0.01 26.93
CA ARG A 102 8.01 -0.56 27.42
C ARG A 102 6.98 0.51 27.82
N LYS A 103 7.43 1.73 28.15
CA LYS A 103 6.53 2.86 28.45
C LYS A 103 6.12 3.63 27.19
N GLU A 104 6.93 3.61 26.15
CA GLU A 104 6.74 4.41 24.95
C GLU A 104 6.08 3.64 23.80
N ILE A 105 6.42 2.36 23.66
CA ILE A 105 5.96 1.47 22.60
C ILE A 105 5.00 0.46 23.23
N PRO A 106 3.73 0.43 22.80
CA PRO A 106 2.79 -0.59 23.23
C PRO A 106 3.32 -2.00 22.93
N THR A 107 3.15 -2.91 23.87
CA THR A 107 3.45 -4.35 23.65
C THR A 107 2.32 -5.07 22.93
N THR A 108 1.16 -4.42 22.80
CA THR A 108 0.04 -4.91 22.00
C THR A 108 0.34 -4.77 20.52
N ARG A 109 -0.24 -5.65 19.71
CA ARG A 109 -0.12 -5.58 18.25
C ARG A 109 -0.50 -4.20 17.72
N PRO A 110 0.22 -3.68 16.71
CA PRO A 110 -0.11 -2.40 16.12
C PRO A 110 -1.50 -2.45 15.47
N SER A 111 -2.28 -1.40 15.71
CA SER A 111 -3.55 -1.17 15.04
C SER A 111 -3.35 -0.84 13.56
N ILE A 112 -4.42 -0.90 12.77
CA ILE A 112 -4.39 -0.68 11.31
C ILE A 112 -3.85 0.71 10.94
N TYR A 113 -4.06 1.71 11.79
CA TYR A 113 -3.52 3.06 11.61
C TYR A 113 -2.03 3.18 11.92
N GLU A 114 -1.46 2.18 12.57
CA GLU A 114 -0.04 2.11 12.95
C GLU A 114 0.79 1.28 11.95
N LEU A 115 0.15 0.76 10.91
CA LEU A 115 0.82 0.16 9.77
C LEU A 115 1.68 1.22 9.10
N LYS A 116 2.98 0.94 9.00
CA LYS A 116 3.95 1.80 8.32
C LYS A 116 3.84 1.66 6.80
N GLY A 117 4.40 2.65 6.10
CA GLY A 117 4.33 2.72 4.63
C GLY A 117 2.95 3.13 4.15
N ASN A 118 2.56 2.65 2.97
CA ASN A 118 1.30 3.05 2.33
C ASN A 118 0.10 2.15 2.66
N LEU A 119 0.26 1.20 3.58
CA LEU A 119 -0.77 0.22 3.94
C LEU A 119 -2.08 0.86 4.44
N ASN A 120 -2.00 1.91 5.27
CA ASN A 120 -3.19 2.60 5.78
C ASN A 120 -3.92 3.44 4.71
N LYS A 121 -3.32 3.67 3.55
CA LYS A 121 -3.87 4.49 2.45
C LYS A 121 -4.40 3.65 1.29
N ILE A 122 -4.35 2.32 1.38
CA ILE A 122 -4.71 1.41 0.27
C ILE A 122 -6.07 1.75 -0.33
N TYR A 123 -7.10 1.96 0.51
CA TYR A 123 -8.44 2.32 0.04
C TYR A 123 -8.41 3.60 -0.83
N ALA A 124 -7.88 4.69 -0.29
CA ALA A 124 -7.81 5.96 -1.00
C ALA A 124 -7.00 5.84 -2.32
N ARG A 125 -5.95 5.01 -2.33
CA ARG A 125 -5.14 4.77 -3.54
C ARG A 125 -5.91 3.98 -4.60
N ILE A 126 -6.57 2.88 -4.23
CA ILE A 126 -7.40 2.07 -5.13
C ILE A 126 -8.47 2.96 -5.77
N MET A 127 -9.18 3.73 -4.94
CA MET A 127 -10.22 4.63 -5.41
C MET A 127 -9.69 5.72 -6.35
N SER A 128 -8.52 6.29 -6.03
CA SER A 128 -7.88 7.29 -6.89
C SER A 128 -7.50 6.73 -8.25
N ALA A 129 -6.87 5.55 -8.30
CA ALA A 129 -6.48 4.91 -9.57
C ALA A 129 -7.72 4.56 -10.41
N ALA A 130 -8.76 4.02 -9.77
CA ALA A 130 -10.03 3.73 -10.42
C ALA A 130 -10.71 4.99 -10.97
N HIS A 131 -10.75 6.09 -10.20
CA HIS A 131 -11.28 7.39 -10.65
C HIS A 131 -10.54 7.92 -11.88
N SER A 132 -9.20 7.94 -11.83
CA SER A 132 -8.36 8.47 -12.91
C SER A 132 -8.52 7.67 -14.20
N ALA A 133 -8.50 6.35 -14.13
CA ALA A 133 -8.66 5.48 -15.30
C ALA A 133 -10.05 5.61 -15.95
N MET A 134 -11.07 5.92 -15.17
CA MET A 134 -12.45 6.06 -15.64
C MET A 134 -12.82 7.48 -16.05
N LYS A 135 -11.91 8.44 -15.88
CA LYS A 135 -12.15 9.87 -16.17
C LYS A 135 -13.42 10.40 -15.49
N VAL A 136 -13.72 9.94 -14.28
CA VAL A 136 -14.96 10.32 -13.56
C VAL A 136 -15.06 11.83 -13.34
N ASP A 137 -13.92 12.51 -13.19
CA ASP A 137 -13.86 13.96 -13.03
C ASP A 137 -13.94 14.74 -14.35
N HIS A 138 -13.95 14.07 -15.50
CA HIS A 138 -14.09 14.73 -16.80
C HIS A 138 -15.54 15.12 -17.04
N ARG A 139 -15.80 16.44 -17.08
CA ARG A 139 -17.07 16.99 -17.53
C ARG A 139 -16.93 17.46 -18.96
N PRO A 140 -17.75 16.95 -19.90
CA PRO A 140 -17.84 17.52 -21.23
C PRO A 140 -18.21 19.00 -21.10
N SER A 141 -17.67 19.84 -21.98
CA SER A 141 -17.99 21.26 -22.01
C SER A 141 -18.49 21.64 -23.40
N LEU A 142 -19.67 22.25 -23.46
CA LEU A 142 -20.18 22.83 -24.69
C LEU A 142 -19.56 24.20 -24.90
N TYR A 143 -18.81 24.38 -25.99
CA TYR A 143 -18.29 25.68 -26.38
C TYR A 143 -19.19 26.31 -27.46
N LEU A 144 -19.81 27.44 -27.12
CA LEU A 144 -20.60 28.25 -28.04
C LEU A 144 -19.95 29.63 -28.17
N ARG A 145 -19.95 30.18 -29.39
CA ARG A 145 -19.54 31.56 -29.66
C ARG A 145 -20.65 32.54 -29.26
N ASP A 146 -20.32 33.80 -29.04
CA ASP A 146 -21.28 34.82 -28.55
C ASP A 146 -22.55 34.96 -29.41
N HIS A 147 -22.41 34.89 -30.74
CA HIS A 147 -23.55 34.93 -31.66
C HIS A 147 -24.42 33.67 -31.59
N GLU A 148 -23.83 32.50 -31.30
CA GLU A 148 -24.55 31.23 -31.13
C GLU A 148 -25.31 31.19 -29.80
N LEU A 149 -24.72 31.76 -28.74
CA LEU A 149 -25.36 32.00 -27.46
C LEU A 149 -26.56 32.95 -27.58
N THR A 150 -26.41 34.01 -28.37
CA THR A 150 -27.50 34.95 -28.67
C THR A 150 -28.63 34.25 -29.44
N ASN A 151 -28.29 33.44 -30.44
CA ASN A 151 -29.27 32.63 -31.19
C ASN A 151 -29.99 31.61 -30.30
N LEU A 152 -29.29 31.00 -29.34
CA LEU A 152 -29.87 30.13 -28.31
C LEU A 152 -30.93 30.87 -27.48
N ALA A 153 -30.56 32.05 -26.99
CA ALA A 153 -31.43 32.84 -26.13
C ALA A 153 -32.70 33.27 -26.88
N LEU A 154 -32.54 33.72 -28.12
CA LEU A 154 -33.65 34.08 -29.00
C LEU A 154 -34.53 32.87 -29.36
N HIS A 155 -33.95 31.69 -29.55
CA HIS A 155 -34.73 30.45 -29.71
C HIS A 155 -35.55 30.12 -28.45
N HIS A 156 -34.96 30.27 -27.27
CA HIS A 156 -35.61 29.93 -26.01
C HIS A 156 -36.71 30.91 -25.60
N ILE A 157 -36.54 32.20 -25.90
CA ILE A 157 -37.48 33.28 -25.54
C ILE A 157 -38.59 33.41 -26.60
N ASP A 158 -38.23 33.43 -27.89
CA ASP A 158 -39.15 33.81 -28.97
C ASP A 158 -39.50 32.64 -29.92
N GLY A 159 -38.92 31.45 -29.72
CA GLY A 159 -39.15 30.29 -30.59
C GLY A 159 -38.49 30.38 -31.97
N ASN A 160 -37.54 31.32 -32.15
CA ASN A 160 -36.81 31.51 -33.41
C ASN A 160 -36.07 30.23 -33.85
N ILE A 161 -36.00 29.96 -35.15
CA ILE A 161 -35.36 28.74 -35.66
C ILE A 161 -33.85 28.77 -35.36
N LEU A 162 -33.35 27.72 -34.68
CA LEU A 162 -31.91 27.51 -34.45
C LEU A 162 -31.18 27.18 -35.75
N SER A 163 -29.94 27.66 -35.88
CA SER A 163 -29.10 27.21 -36.98
C SER A 163 -28.71 25.74 -36.82
N GLN A 164 -28.61 25.03 -37.94
CA GLN A 164 -28.23 23.61 -37.95
C GLN A 164 -26.89 23.35 -37.25
N GLU A 165 -25.91 24.26 -37.42
CA GLU A 165 -24.60 24.15 -36.77
C GLU A 165 -24.70 24.13 -35.23
N VAL A 166 -25.56 24.97 -34.65
CA VAL A 166 -25.75 25.02 -33.19
C VAL A 166 -26.53 23.79 -32.71
N TYR A 167 -27.50 23.32 -33.50
CA TYR A 167 -28.22 22.07 -33.22
C TYR A 167 -27.29 20.86 -33.21
N ASP A 168 -26.40 20.75 -34.19
CA ASP A 168 -25.44 19.65 -34.31
C ASP A 168 -24.45 19.65 -33.13
N LYS A 169 -23.94 20.82 -32.71
CA LYS A 169 -23.10 20.97 -31.50
C LYS A 169 -23.82 20.53 -30.23
N MET A 170 -25.10 20.87 -30.08
CA MET A 170 -25.91 20.40 -28.94
C MET A 170 -26.14 18.90 -28.98
N ALA A 171 -26.41 18.34 -30.17
CA ALA A 171 -26.64 16.91 -30.33
C ALA A 171 -25.37 16.12 -30.00
N GLU A 172 -24.20 16.57 -30.44
CA GLU A 172 -22.91 15.99 -30.10
C GLU A 172 -22.62 16.08 -28.60
N TYR A 173 -22.76 17.27 -28.00
CA TYR A 173 -22.61 17.46 -26.55
C TYR A 173 -23.55 16.57 -25.74
N ARG A 174 -24.81 16.42 -26.17
CA ARG A 174 -25.76 15.50 -25.53
C ARG A 174 -25.30 14.05 -25.62
N GLN A 175 -24.72 13.61 -26.74
CA GLN A 175 -24.15 12.27 -26.86
C GLN A 175 -22.94 12.08 -25.95
N GLU A 176 -22.09 13.09 -25.80
CA GLU A 176 -20.97 13.06 -24.85
C GLU A 176 -21.45 12.97 -23.41
N LEU A 177 -22.47 13.74 -23.03
CA LEU A 177 -23.10 13.64 -21.70
C LEU A 177 -23.61 12.22 -21.43
N TYR A 178 -24.32 11.60 -22.37
CA TYR A 178 -24.78 10.22 -22.20
C TYR A 178 -23.63 9.21 -22.09
N LYS A 179 -22.53 9.41 -22.81
CA LYS A 179 -21.33 8.57 -22.67
C LYS A 179 -20.74 8.71 -21.26
N VAL A 180 -20.69 9.93 -20.73
CA VAL A 180 -20.20 10.18 -19.36
C VAL A 180 -21.13 9.55 -18.33
N ASP A 181 -22.44 9.69 -18.47
CA ASP A 181 -23.41 9.06 -17.54
C ASP A 181 -23.28 7.53 -17.53
N ARG A 182 -23.13 6.90 -18.70
CA ARG A 182 -22.87 5.45 -18.79
C ARG A 182 -21.56 5.07 -18.12
N ASN A 183 -20.50 5.85 -18.32
CA ASN A 183 -19.21 5.61 -17.68
C ASN A 183 -19.31 5.74 -16.14
N ILE A 184 -20.07 6.72 -15.63
CA ILE A 184 -20.30 6.90 -14.20
C ILE A 184 -21.10 5.72 -13.62
N ALA A 185 -22.10 5.20 -14.34
CA ALA A 185 -22.86 4.03 -13.91
C ALA A 185 -21.98 2.77 -13.83
N ALA A 186 -21.22 2.48 -14.90
CA ALA A 186 -20.26 1.37 -14.93
C ALA A 186 -19.17 1.52 -13.87
N TYR A 187 -18.76 2.76 -13.57
CA TYR A 187 -17.83 3.06 -12.48
C TYR A 187 -18.40 2.69 -11.11
N ARG A 188 -19.64 3.09 -10.81
CA ARG A 188 -20.30 2.75 -9.54
C ARG A 188 -20.45 1.25 -9.35
N GLU A 189 -20.76 0.54 -10.42
CA GLU A 189 -20.83 -0.92 -10.41
C GLU A 189 -19.45 -1.52 -10.11
N ARG A 190 -18.40 -1.10 -10.82
CA ARG A 190 -17.02 -1.59 -10.58
C ARG A 190 -16.48 -1.30 -9.19
N LEU A 191 -16.92 -0.21 -8.55
CA LEU A 191 -16.55 0.06 -7.17
C LEU A 191 -17.03 -1.00 -6.17
N THR A 192 -18.08 -1.75 -6.51
CA THR A 192 -18.56 -2.84 -5.66
C THR A 192 -17.60 -4.03 -5.64
N CYS A 193 -16.80 -4.24 -6.70
CA CYS A 193 -15.77 -5.27 -6.73
C CYS A 193 -14.71 -5.05 -5.64
N PHE A 194 -14.42 -3.80 -5.28
CA PHE A 194 -13.42 -3.47 -4.26
C PHE A 194 -13.93 -3.62 -2.82
N GLU A 195 -15.08 -4.24 -2.59
CA GLU A 195 -15.54 -4.60 -1.23
C GLU A 195 -14.59 -5.59 -0.55
N ASN A 196 -14.08 -6.59 -1.28
CA ASN A 196 -13.07 -7.53 -0.80
C ASN A 196 -11.94 -7.65 -1.82
N ILE A 197 -10.70 -7.50 -1.37
CA ILE A 197 -9.51 -7.54 -2.21
C ILE A 197 -8.49 -8.54 -1.68
N TYR A 198 -7.75 -9.17 -2.57
CA TYR A 198 -6.52 -9.89 -2.27
C TYR A 198 -5.36 -8.95 -2.50
N LEU A 199 -4.58 -8.72 -1.45
CA LEU A 199 -3.48 -7.78 -1.46
C LEU A 199 -2.16 -8.52 -1.31
N LEU A 200 -1.29 -8.33 -2.29
CA LEU A 200 0.11 -8.67 -2.19
C LEU A 200 0.91 -7.37 -2.04
N TYR A 201 1.65 -7.24 -0.93
CA TYR A 201 2.43 -6.05 -0.62
C TYR A 201 3.89 -6.43 -0.34
N THR A 202 4.82 -5.60 -0.77
CA THR A 202 6.22 -5.72 -0.41
C THR A 202 6.86 -4.34 -0.25
N SER A 203 7.95 -4.29 0.50
CA SER A 203 8.72 -3.08 0.74
C SER A 203 10.21 -3.40 0.79
N SER A 204 11.06 -2.40 0.57
CA SER A 204 12.50 -2.53 0.75
C SER A 204 12.94 -2.97 2.17
N SER A 205 12.04 -2.83 3.15
CA SER A 205 12.31 -3.04 4.58
C SER A 205 11.49 -4.17 5.23
N SER A 206 10.57 -4.80 4.49
CA SER A 206 9.73 -5.91 4.95
C SER A 206 9.75 -7.06 3.94
N PRO A 207 9.43 -8.30 4.34
CA PRO A 207 9.13 -9.35 3.38
C PRO A 207 7.89 -9.03 2.56
N THR A 208 7.71 -9.80 1.49
CA THR A 208 6.43 -9.84 0.78
C THR A 208 5.39 -10.48 1.71
N ILE A 209 4.25 -9.81 1.84
CA ILE A 209 3.15 -10.20 2.69
C ILE A 209 1.85 -10.23 1.88
N PHE A 210 0.94 -11.08 2.34
CA PHE A 210 -0.39 -11.25 1.76
C PHE A 210 -1.47 -11.05 2.82
N ALA A 211 -2.58 -10.45 2.40
CA ALA A 211 -3.82 -10.41 3.17
C ALA A 211 -5.03 -10.37 2.24
N GLU A 212 -6.11 -11.04 2.64
CA GLU A 212 -7.45 -10.71 2.17
C GLU A 212 -7.94 -9.51 2.98
N MET A 213 -8.37 -8.45 2.30
CA MET A 213 -8.79 -7.20 2.92
C MET A 213 -10.24 -6.91 2.57
N LYS A 214 -11.02 -6.54 3.58
CA LYS A 214 -12.41 -6.14 3.44
C LYS A 214 -12.58 -4.64 3.67
N LYS A 215 -13.47 -4.03 2.89
CA LYS A 215 -13.89 -2.65 3.06
C LYS A 215 -14.75 -2.53 4.32
N VAL A 216 -14.34 -1.67 5.24
CA VAL A 216 -15.04 -1.38 6.49
C VAL A 216 -15.17 0.14 6.66
N LYS A 217 -16.34 0.57 7.14
CA LYS A 217 -16.61 1.96 7.52
C LYS A 217 -16.13 2.20 8.95
N HIS A 218 -15.28 3.18 9.14
CA HIS A 218 -14.80 3.57 10.46
C HIS A 218 -15.19 5.02 10.75
N ASN A 219 -15.69 5.28 11.97
CA ASN A 219 -15.94 6.64 12.43
C ASN A 219 -14.65 7.19 13.05
N ILE A 220 -14.13 8.28 12.48
CA ILE A 220 -12.94 8.97 12.96
C ILE A 220 -13.32 10.44 13.18
N ASN A 221 -13.30 10.89 14.43
CA ASN A 221 -13.59 12.28 14.80
C ASN A 221 -14.92 12.80 14.21
N GLY A 222 -15.95 11.95 14.12
CA GLY A 222 -17.26 12.29 13.56
C GLY A 222 -17.37 12.16 12.04
N LYS A 223 -16.31 11.79 11.33
CA LYS A 223 -16.32 11.49 9.90
C LYS A 223 -16.32 9.98 9.66
N ILE A 224 -17.23 9.51 8.81
CA ILE A 224 -17.23 8.12 8.35
C ILE A 224 -16.26 8.02 7.17
N GLU A 225 -15.20 7.26 7.36
CA GLU A 225 -14.19 6.98 6.34
C GLU A 225 -14.17 5.48 6.03
N ASP A 226 -13.89 5.15 4.77
CA ASP A 226 -13.78 3.78 4.30
C ASP A 226 -12.32 3.33 4.38
N PHE A 227 -12.07 2.15 4.95
CA PHE A 227 -10.75 1.51 5.06
C PHE A 227 -10.81 0.07 4.56
N HIS A 228 -9.70 -0.40 3.98
CA HIS A 228 -9.49 -1.83 3.79
C HIS A 228 -8.76 -2.38 5.01
N VAL A 229 -9.39 -3.33 5.68
CA VAL A 229 -8.85 -4.00 6.85
C VAL A 229 -8.66 -5.48 6.54
N PRO A 230 -7.56 -6.09 6.98
CA PRO A 230 -7.35 -7.50 6.71
C PRO A 230 -8.41 -8.32 7.48
N VAL A 231 -8.98 -9.34 6.83
CA VAL A 231 -9.98 -10.24 7.43
C VAL A 231 -9.33 -11.06 8.55
N ASP A 232 -8.08 -11.46 8.34
CA ASP A 232 -7.21 -12.18 9.28
C ASP A 232 -5.89 -11.41 9.52
N ASP A 233 -4.92 -12.01 10.21
CA ASP A 233 -3.55 -11.48 10.23
C ASP A 233 -2.89 -11.56 8.83
N TRP A 234 -2.02 -10.59 8.56
CA TRP A 234 -1.09 -10.62 7.43
C TRP A 234 -0.19 -11.86 7.50
N ARG A 235 0.15 -12.42 6.34
CA ARG A 235 0.97 -13.62 6.23
C ARG A 235 2.20 -13.32 5.41
N ILE A 236 3.37 -13.77 5.89
CA ILE A 236 4.61 -13.72 5.10
C ILE A 236 4.49 -14.75 3.98
N VAL A 237 4.77 -14.33 2.76
CA VAL A 237 4.73 -15.16 1.56
C VAL A 237 6.15 -15.28 1.04
N LYS A 238 6.67 -16.51 1.00
CA LYS A 238 8.01 -16.81 0.48
C LYS A 238 7.92 -17.25 -0.97
N ASP A 239 6.93 -18.10 -1.25
CA ASP A 239 6.70 -18.65 -2.56
C ASP A 239 5.23 -18.48 -2.98
N VAL A 240 5.00 -18.69 -4.27
CA VAL A 240 3.68 -18.56 -4.88
C VAL A 240 2.68 -19.56 -4.27
N ASP A 241 3.17 -20.72 -3.83
CA ASP A 241 2.38 -21.79 -3.22
C ASP A 241 1.94 -21.45 -1.78
N ASP A 242 2.49 -20.39 -1.16
CA ASP A 242 2.02 -19.90 0.15
C ASP A 242 0.71 -19.08 0.03
N LEU A 243 0.30 -18.72 -1.20
CA LEU A 243 -0.95 -18.00 -1.44
C LEU A 243 -2.15 -18.96 -1.44
N PRO A 244 -3.30 -18.57 -0.88
CA PRO A 244 -4.54 -19.33 -1.03
C PRO A 244 -4.89 -19.56 -2.50
N ASP A 245 -5.44 -20.73 -2.83
CA ASP A 245 -5.72 -21.14 -4.21
C ASP A 245 -6.59 -20.12 -4.97
N GLU A 246 -7.59 -19.54 -4.30
CA GLU A 246 -8.46 -18.53 -4.90
C GLU A 246 -7.67 -17.28 -5.29
N ALA A 247 -6.84 -16.77 -4.36
CA ALA A 247 -6.01 -15.61 -4.59
C ALA A 247 -4.98 -15.88 -5.69
N LEU A 248 -4.32 -17.06 -5.63
CA LEU A 248 -3.32 -17.46 -6.61
C LEU A 248 -3.91 -17.54 -8.03
N SER A 249 -5.09 -18.13 -8.17
CA SER A 249 -5.78 -18.19 -9.46
C SER A 249 -6.02 -16.80 -10.03
N MET A 250 -6.46 -15.85 -9.20
CA MET A 250 -6.66 -14.45 -9.58
C MET A 250 -5.35 -13.76 -10.00
N PHE A 251 -4.27 -13.94 -9.24
CA PHE A 251 -2.96 -13.39 -9.59
C PHE A 251 -2.42 -13.96 -10.90
N LYS A 252 -2.61 -15.26 -11.16
CA LYS A 252 -2.21 -15.90 -12.43
C LYS A 252 -3.03 -15.42 -13.62
N MET A 253 -4.34 -15.24 -13.48
CA MET A 253 -5.17 -14.67 -14.55
C MET A 253 -4.74 -13.25 -14.90
N TRP A 254 -4.48 -12.43 -13.87
CA TRP A 254 -3.93 -11.09 -14.06
C TRP A 254 -2.54 -11.13 -14.73
N GLU A 255 -1.66 -12.06 -14.35
CA GLU A 255 -0.33 -12.21 -14.95
C GLU A 255 -0.44 -12.53 -16.45
N LEU A 256 -1.28 -13.50 -16.82
CA LEU A 256 -1.49 -13.91 -18.20
C LEU A 256 -2.03 -12.77 -19.07
N ALA A 257 -2.95 -11.96 -18.54
CA ALA A 257 -3.48 -10.80 -19.26
C ALA A 257 -2.45 -9.68 -19.45
N ASN A 258 -1.37 -9.66 -18.65
CA ASN A 258 -0.43 -8.53 -18.57
C ASN A 258 1.04 -8.88 -18.81
N GLU A 259 1.35 -10.08 -19.31
CA GLU A 259 2.72 -10.63 -19.43
C GLU A 259 3.75 -9.65 -20.05
N LYS A 260 3.40 -9.03 -21.18
CA LYS A 260 4.28 -8.04 -21.86
C LYS A 260 4.57 -6.82 -20.99
N ARG A 261 3.58 -6.34 -20.23
CA ARG A 261 3.72 -5.17 -19.36
C ARG A 261 4.50 -5.49 -18.09
N ILE A 262 4.27 -6.66 -17.50
CA ILE A 262 5.00 -7.14 -16.32
C ILE A 262 6.50 -7.18 -16.62
N THR A 263 6.87 -7.68 -17.80
CA THR A 263 8.26 -7.73 -18.24
C THR A 263 8.88 -6.33 -18.32
N ASN A 264 8.14 -5.35 -18.83
CA ASN A 264 8.63 -3.97 -19.00
C ASN A 264 8.63 -3.15 -17.71
N ASN A 265 7.71 -3.44 -16.79
CA ASN A 265 7.47 -2.67 -15.57
C ASN A 265 7.95 -3.42 -14.32
N ARG A 266 8.94 -4.29 -14.44
CA ARG A 266 9.45 -5.03 -13.28
C ARG A 266 10.01 -4.08 -12.20
N PRO A 267 9.72 -4.30 -10.91
CA PRO A 267 10.30 -3.53 -9.82
C PRO A 267 11.83 -3.56 -9.80
N TRP A 268 12.46 -2.37 -9.75
CA TRP A 268 13.91 -2.26 -9.64
C TRP A 268 14.38 -2.45 -8.19
N GLY A 269 15.35 -3.36 -7.98
CA GLY A 269 15.91 -3.65 -6.66
C GLY A 269 15.14 -4.70 -5.84
N ILE A 270 14.14 -5.35 -6.44
CA ILE A 270 13.51 -6.58 -5.92
C ILE A 270 14.09 -7.77 -6.69
N GLU A 271 14.41 -8.85 -5.98
CA GLU A 271 14.98 -10.05 -6.58
C GLU A 271 14.06 -10.65 -7.65
N ASN A 272 14.65 -11.22 -8.69
CA ASN A 272 13.89 -11.93 -9.72
C ASN A 272 13.40 -13.26 -9.15
N GLY A 273 12.16 -13.29 -8.67
CA GLY A 273 11.51 -14.48 -8.13
C GLY A 273 10.10 -14.67 -8.71
N PRO A 274 9.54 -15.89 -8.60
CA PRO A 274 8.21 -16.21 -9.12
C PRO A 274 7.11 -15.35 -8.47
N LEU A 275 7.19 -15.12 -7.16
CA LEU A 275 6.26 -14.24 -6.43
C LEU A 275 6.33 -12.78 -6.89
N ASN A 276 7.52 -12.32 -7.28
CA ASN A 276 7.75 -10.92 -7.67
C ASN A 276 7.26 -10.60 -9.09
N ARG A 277 6.76 -11.60 -9.84
CA ARG A 277 6.08 -11.38 -11.13
C ARG A 277 4.71 -10.73 -10.96
N PHE A 278 4.08 -10.93 -9.81
CA PHE A 278 2.80 -10.30 -9.46
C PHE A 278 2.94 -8.83 -9.09
N LEU A 279 4.18 -8.35 -8.89
CA LEU A 279 4.48 -6.99 -8.52
C LEU A 279 4.96 -6.22 -9.74
N VAL A 280 4.40 -5.03 -9.96
CA VAL A 280 4.80 -4.14 -11.05
C VAL A 280 5.03 -2.72 -10.56
N ASN A 281 5.97 -2.06 -11.22
CA ASN A 281 6.36 -0.67 -11.00
C ASN A 281 5.50 0.29 -11.84
N SER A 282 4.18 0.14 -11.76
CA SER A 282 3.20 0.99 -12.45
C SER A 282 2.05 1.32 -11.51
N ASP A 283 1.60 2.58 -11.51
CA ASP A 283 0.40 3.03 -10.80
C ASP A 283 -0.77 3.05 -11.80
N ASP A 284 -1.38 1.89 -12.01
CA ASP A 284 -2.39 1.68 -13.05
C ASP A 284 -3.57 0.85 -12.53
N PHE A 285 -4.75 1.12 -13.10
CA PHE A 285 -5.94 0.32 -12.91
C PHE A 285 -6.23 -0.52 -14.16
N TYR A 286 -6.45 -1.81 -13.95
CA TYR A 286 -6.62 -2.81 -15.00
C TYR A 286 -8.05 -3.33 -15.02
N GLN A 287 -8.83 -2.74 -15.92
CA GLN A 287 -10.26 -2.97 -16.09
C GLN A 287 -10.65 -4.40 -16.46
N GLU A 288 -9.76 -5.16 -17.11
CA GLU A 288 -10.01 -6.54 -17.56
C GLU A 288 -9.86 -7.57 -16.44
N SER A 289 -9.36 -7.17 -15.27
CA SER A 289 -9.10 -8.09 -14.16
C SER A 289 -9.43 -7.48 -12.78
N ASP A 290 -10.07 -6.30 -12.75
CA ASP A 290 -10.32 -5.49 -11.54
C ASP A 290 -9.11 -5.42 -10.59
N VAL A 291 -7.92 -5.20 -11.18
CA VAL A 291 -6.65 -5.13 -10.45
C VAL A 291 -6.13 -3.70 -10.39
N VAL A 292 -5.66 -3.29 -9.21
CA VAL A 292 -4.88 -2.07 -9.02
C VAL A 292 -3.46 -2.45 -8.65
N THR A 293 -2.50 -1.92 -9.40
CA THR A 293 -1.08 -2.02 -9.06
C THR A 293 -0.55 -0.66 -8.70
N ARG A 294 0.40 -0.59 -7.78
CA ARG A 294 1.03 0.69 -7.45
C ARG A 294 2.45 0.54 -6.95
N TYR A 295 3.24 1.54 -7.34
CA TYR A 295 4.54 1.85 -6.76
C TYR A 295 4.45 3.19 -6.01
N ASP A 296 5.00 3.24 -4.81
CA ASP A 296 5.17 4.50 -4.08
C ASP A 296 6.56 4.56 -3.43
N SER A 297 7.17 5.73 -3.51
CA SER A 297 8.43 6.02 -2.84
C SER A 297 8.20 7.16 -1.84
N SER A 298 8.04 6.82 -0.57
CA SER A 298 7.79 7.79 0.50
C SER A 298 8.75 7.56 1.66
N ASP A 299 9.35 8.63 2.19
CA ASP A 299 10.21 8.60 3.38
C ASP A 299 11.33 7.52 3.35
N GLY A 300 11.88 7.24 2.16
CA GLY A 300 12.94 6.25 1.97
C GLY A 300 12.48 4.79 1.88
N TYR A 301 11.17 4.53 1.96
CA TYR A 301 10.58 3.23 1.65
C TYR A 301 10.23 3.16 0.18
N ARG A 302 10.54 2.03 -0.47
CA ARG A 302 10.01 1.68 -1.78
C ARG A 302 8.98 0.59 -1.58
N ASP A 303 7.72 0.96 -1.72
CA ASP A 303 6.58 0.07 -1.54
C ASP A 303 6.02 -0.33 -2.90
N TYR A 304 5.73 -1.62 -3.05
CA TYR A 304 5.08 -2.19 -4.23
C TYR A 304 3.89 -3.01 -3.76
N PHE A 305 2.74 -2.82 -4.40
CA PHE A 305 1.61 -3.70 -4.14
C PHE A 305 0.78 -3.95 -5.38
N THR A 306 0.08 -5.07 -5.33
CA THR A 306 -0.95 -5.47 -6.29
C THR A 306 -2.18 -5.88 -5.49
N ALA A 307 -3.29 -5.21 -5.74
CA ALA A 307 -4.58 -5.45 -5.13
C ALA A 307 -5.53 -5.97 -6.21
N ILE A 308 -5.98 -7.21 -6.06
CA ILE A 308 -6.97 -7.82 -6.95
C ILE A 308 -8.31 -7.84 -6.24
N ALA A 309 -9.32 -7.23 -6.84
CA ALA A 309 -10.68 -7.34 -6.35
C ALA A 309 -11.24 -8.73 -6.62
N LYS A 310 -11.92 -9.30 -5.62
CA LYS A 310 -12.81 -10.43 -5.88
C LYS A 310 -14.05 -9.84 -6.56
N GLY A 311 -14.19 -10.07 -7.86
CA GLY A 311 -15.40 -9.66 -8.58
C GLY A 311 -16.66 -10.18 -7.87
N PRO A 312 -17.84 -9.54 -8.08
CA PRO A 312 -19.07 -10.14 -7.63
C PRO A 312 -19.12 -11.55 -8.20
N SER A 313 -19.26 -12.56 -7.33
CA SER A 313 -19.55 -13.91 -7.78
C SER A 313 -20.77 -13.82 -8.69
N ASP A 314 -20.69 -14.40 -9.89
CA ASP A 314 -21.81 -14.51 -10.85
C ASP A 314 -23.07 -15.14 -10.22
N GLU A 315 -23.00 -15.63 -8.98
CA GLU A 315 -24.14 -15.98 -8.13
C GLU A 315 -25.14 -14.84 -7.84
N ARG A 316 -24.83 -13.57 -8.16
CA ARG A 316 -25.83 -12.48 -8.15
C ARG A 316 -26.55 -12.25 -9.49
N SER A 317 -26.22 -13.05 -10.51
CA SER A 317 -26.72 -12.91 -11.88
C SER A 317 -27.64 -14.07 -12.28
N ASN A 318 -28.51 -14.53 -11.39
CA ASN A 318 -29.63 -15.43 -11.71
C ASN A 318 -30.93 -14.96 -11.04
#